data_AF-A0A9P7TYN8-F1
#
_entry.id   AF-A0A9P7TYN8-F1
#
_cell.length_a   1.000
_cell.length_b   1.000
_cell.length_c   1.000
_cell.angle_alpha   90.00
_cell.angle_beta   90.00
_cell.angle_gamma   90.00
#
_symmetry.space_group_name_H-M   'P 1'
#
loop_
_entity.id
_entity.type
_entity.pdbx_description
1 polymer ?
#
loop_
_entity_poly.entity_id
_entity_poly.type
_entity_poly.pdbx_seq_one_letter_code
_entity_poly.pdbx_strand_id
1 'polypeptide(L)'
;MSAAIPPTEVPLPDRDDVQSWATNARVSIVPLKGAEDYDEWYISIEMQARILGLSKHFSGETPHSDDTDKYHAVLTSIVWQSLSQRMQRNLTHAGWNSSLPITRMMNFIKVDCGFEADIAIIELLARFSESNRSNFSTTRAWLDHHQDLWARINKIEPISEKVWISQTVQAVKDAFPQVHSSWRIK
;
A
#
# COMPACT_ATOMS: atom_id res chain seq x y z
N MET A 1 36.20 26.94 -9.82
CA MET A 1 36.28 25.63 -9.14
C MET A 1 34.96 24.93 -9.36
N SER A 2 34.89 23.96 -10.27
CA SER A 2 33.68 23.18 -10.58
C SER A 2 33.91 21.76 -10.10
N ALA A 3 33.12 21.29 -9.14
CA ALA A 3 33.15 19.90 -8.69
C ALA A 3 32.40 19.03 -9.72
N ALA A 4 33.10 18.08 -10.32
CA ALA A 4 32.50 17.06 -11.18
C ALA A 4 31.73 16.06 -10.31
N ILE A 5 30.46 15.86 -10.63
CA ILE A 5 29.64 14.77 -10.07
C ILE A 5 30.07 13.47 -10.80
N PRO A 6 30.50 12.41 -10.11
CA PRO A 6 30.85 11.17 -10.79
C PRO A 6 29.58 10.50 -11.32
N PRO A 7 29.64 9.83 -12.49
CA PRO A 7 28.51 9.09 -13.01
C PRO A 7 28.33 7.83 -12.15
N THR A 8 27.27 7.80 -11.33
CA THR A 8 26.88 6.59 -10.61
C THR A 8 26.02 5.71 -11.52
N GLU A 9 26.58 5.26 -12.64
CA GLU A 9 26.05 4.06 -13.30
C GLU A 9 26.54 2.86 -12.50
N VAL A 10 25.75 2.48 -11.50
CA VAL A 10 25.90 1.19 -10.84
C VAL A 10 25.66 0.13 -11.93
N PRO A 11 26.62 -0.75 -12.23
CA PRO A 11 26.43 -1.79 -13.23
C PRO A 11 25.21 -2.63 -12.85
N LEU A 12 24.32 -2.85 -13.81
CA LEU A 12 23.22 -3.78 -13.61
C LEU A 12 23.80 -5.19 -13.48
N PRO A 13 23.49 -5.93 -12.41
CA PRO A 13 24.05 -7.26 -12.19
C PRO A 13 23.60 -8.21 -13.29
N ASP A 14 24.50 -9.12 -13.67
CA ASP A 14 24.27 -10.12 -14.71
C ASP A 14 23.18 -11.11 -14.27
N ARG A 15 22.57 -11.83 -15.22
CA ARG A 15 21.42 -12.71 -14.94
C ARG A 15 21.75 -13.82 -13.93
N ASP A 16 23.01 -14.26 -13.89
CA ASP A 16 23.52 -15.24 -12.92
C ASP A 16 23.81 -14.61 -11.53
N ASP A 17 24.09 -13.31 -11.48
CA ASP A 17 24.29 -12.57 -10.22
C ASP A 17 22.98 -12.37 -9.46
N VAL A 18 21.85 -12.23 -10.16
CA VAL A 18 20.51 -12.09 -9.54
C VAL A 18 20.16 -13.33 -8.71
N GLN A 19 20.52 -14.52 -9.19
CA GLN A 19 20.25 -15.79 -8.52
C GLN A 19 21.19 -16.01 -7.32
N SER A 20 22.44 -15.53 -7.44
CA SER A 20 23.44 -15.43 -6.36
C SER A 20 23.00 -14.44 -5.25
N TRP A 21 22.46 -13.29 -5.62
CA TRP A 21 21.99 -12.25 -4.69
C TRP A 21 20.77 -12.69 -3.88
N ALA A 22 19.82 -13.40 -4.53
CA ALA A 22 18.67 -14.00 -3.86
C ALA A 22 19.07 -15.07 -2.82
N THR A 23 20.27 -15.64 -2.94
CA THR A 23 20.77 -16.70 -2.05
C THR A 23 21.51 -16.14 -0.83
N ASN A 24 22.27 -15.06 -1.01
CA ASN A 24 23.17 -14.53 0.03
C ASN A 24 22.57 -13.45 0.95
N ALA A 25 21.42 -12.88 0.59
CA ALA A 25 20.78 -11.78 1.32
C ALA A 25 19.51 -12.21 2.07
N ARG A 26 19.45 -13.43 2.63
CA ARG A 26 18.20 -13.98 3.16
C ARG A 26 17.86 -13.45 4.55
N VAL A 27 16.89 -12.55 4.63
CA VAL A 27 16.02 -12.46 5.80
C VAL A 27 15.24 -13.77 5.89
N SER A 28 15.09 -14.33 7.10
CA SER A 28 14.16 -15.44 7.28
C SER A 28 12.74 -14.93 7.02
N ILE A 29 12.20 -15.25 5.85
CA ILE A 29 10.83 -14.88 5.50
C ILE A 29 9.88 -15.85 6.23
N VAL A 30 9.01 -15.28 7.06
CA VAL A 30 7.97 -16.04 7.76
C VAL A 30 6.98 -16.56 6.72
N PRO A 31 6.63 -17.86 6.67
CA PRO A 31 5.66 -18.34 5.69
C PRO A 31 4.26 -17.75 5.94
N LEU A 32 3.60 -17.24 4.90
CA LEU A 32 2.23 -16.72 5.01
C LEU A 32 1.22 -17.87 4.92
N LYS A 33 0.46 -18.09 6.00
CA LYS A 33 -0.60 -19.13 6.04
C LYS A 33 -2.01 -18.54 6.07
N GLY A 34 -2.16 -17.31 6.56
CA GLY A 34 -3.44 -16.64 6.76
C GLY A 34 -3.28 -15.18 7.15
N ALA A 35 -4.37 -14.55 7.57
CA ALA A 35 -4.42 -13.14 7.96
C ALA A 35 -3.54 -12.84 9.18
N GLU A 36 -3.44 -13.81 10.09
CA GLU A 36 -2.70 -13.73 11.36
C GLU A 36 -1.19 -13.52 11.17
N ASP A 37 -0.64 -14.03 10.07
CA ASP A 37 0.79 -13.92 9.76
C ASP A 37 1.10 -12.73 8.84
N TYR A 38 0.07 -11.99 8.39
CA TYR A 38 0.20 -11.03 7.28
C TYR A 38 1.17 -9.89 7.56
N ASP A 39 1.07 -9.26 8.74
CA ASP A 39 1.89 -8.08 9.06
C ASP A 39 3.38 -8.45 9.19
N GLU A 40 3.69 -9.54 9.90
CA GLU A 40 5.06 -10.02 10.08
C GLU A 40 5.65 -10.51 8.74
N TRP A 41 4.87 -11.24 7.96
CA TRP A 41 5.23 -11.64 6.61
C TRP A 41 5.51 -10.42 5.71
N TYR A 42 4.62 -9.43 5.68
CA TYR A 42 4.76 -8.24 4.84
C TYR A 42 6.04 -7.48 5.17
N ILE A 43 6.33 -7.27 6.46
CA ILE A 43 7.57 -6.65 6.93
C ILE A 43 8.79 -7.44 6.46
N SER A 44 8.77 -8.77 6.54
CA SER A 44 9.89 -9.61 6.09
C SER A 44 10.15 -9.50 4.58
N ILE A 45 9.09 -9.41 3.77
CA ILE A 45 9.20 -9.18 2.32
C ILE A 45 9.73 -7.77 2.02
N GLU A 46 9.25 -6.74 2.73
CA GLU A 46 9.70 -5.36 2.57
C GLU A 46 11.20 -5.23 2.91
N MET A 47 11.64 -5.85 4.00
CA MET A 47 13.06 -5.91 4.38
C MET A 47 13.89 -6.61 3.31
N GLN A 48 13.41 -7.74 2.78
CA GLN A 48 14.09 -8.46 1.71
C GLN A 48 14.21 -7.59 0.44
N ALA A 49 13.13 -6.91 0.05
CA ALA A 49 13.14 -5.99 -1.08
C ALA A 49 14.14 -4.84 -0.86
N ARG A 50 14.25 -4.31 0.36
CA ARG A 50 15.21 -3.26 0.72
C ARG A 50 16.66 -3.71 0.60
N ILE A 51 16.98 -4.91 1.09
CA ILE A 51 18.34 -5.46 0.99
C ILE A 51 18.73 -5.67 -0.48
N LEU A 52 17.78 -6.07 -1.33
CA LEU A 52 17.99 -6.25 -2.76
C LEU A 52 17.95 -4.94 -3.57
N GLY A 53 17.70 -3.79 -2.93
CA GLY A 53 17.57 -2.51 -3.63
C GLY A 53 16.29 -2.37 -4.47
N LEU A 54 15.26 -3.19 -4.21
CA LEU A 54 14.02 -3.30 -4.99
C LEU A 54 12.81 -2.62 -4.32
N SER A 55 13.00 -1.85 -3.23
CA SER A 55 11.91 -1.24 -2.47
C SER A 55 10.95 -0.39 -3.32
N LYS A 56 11.46 0.33 -4.32
CA LYS A 56 10.63 1.15 -5.22
C LYS A 56 9.76 0.33 -6.16
N HIS A 57 10.23 -0.84 -6.57
CA HIS A 57 9.43 -1.79 -7.36
C HIS A 57 8.38 -2.48 -6.51
N PHE A 58 8.72 -2.82 -5.26
CA PHE A 58 7.79 -3.46 -4.32
C PHE A 58 6.66 -2.52 -3.89
N SER A 59 6.97 -1.25 -3.61
CA SER A 59 5.99 -0.21 -3.26
C SER A 59 5.15 0.29 -4.45
N GLY A 60 5.60 0.06 -5.67
CA GLY A 60 4.97 0.55 -6.90
C GLY A 60 5.36 1.98 -7.29
N GLU A 61 6.31 2.61 -6.60
CA GLU A 61 6.90 3.89 -7.02
C GLU A 61 7.55 3.79 -8.40
N THR A 62 8.21 2.67 -8.69
CA THR A 62 8.67 2.34 -10.04
C THR A 62 7.60 1.50 -10.74
N PRO A 63 6.98 2.00 -11.83
CA PRO A 63 5.96 1.27 -12.55
C PRO A 63 6.54 0.07 -13.31
N HIS A 64 5.71 -0.94 -13.52
CA HIS A 64 6.06 -2.10 -14.33
C HIS A 64 6.09 -1.76 -15.82
N SER A 65 7.11 -2.26 -16.50
CA SER A 65 7.43 -2.11 -17.93
C SER A 65 8.41 -3.21 -18.33
N ASP A 66 8.60 -3.43 -19.63
CA ASP A 66 9.53 -4.42 -20.17
C ASP A 66 10.95 -4.27 -19.60
N ASP A 67 11.42 -3.02 -19.43
CA ASP A 67 12.75 -2.71 -18.87
C ASP A 67 12.90 -3.10 -17.40
N THR A 68 11.77 -3.12 -16.68
CA THR A 68 11.73 -3.38 -15.23
C THR A 68 11.26 -4.79 -14.89
N ASP A 69 10.79 -5.56 -15.87
CA ASP A 69 10.14 -6.87 -15.68
C ASP A 69 11.00 -7.82 -14.82
N LYS A 70 12.30 -7.87 -15.09
CA LYS A 70 13.25 -8.70 -14.32
C LYS A 70 13.22 -8.43 -12.81
N TYR A 71 13.03 -7.19 -12.38
CA TYR A 71 12.97 -6.84 -10.94
C TYR A 71 11.65 -7.26 -10.32
N HIS A 72 10.55 -7.09 -11.06
CA HIS A 72 9.24 -7.56 -10.64
C HIS A 72 9.19 -9.09 -10.57
N ALA A 73 9.83 -9.79 -11.52
CA ALA A 73 9.95 -11.25 -11.50
C ALA A 73 10.71 -11.77 -10.27
N VAL A 74 11.80 -11.10 -9.87
CA VAL A 74 12.53 -11.45 -8.64
C VAL A 74 11.64 -11.30 -7.41
N LEU A 75 10.96 -10.16 -7.25
CA LEU A 75 10.04 -9.92 -6.13
C LEU A 75 8.89 -10.93 -6.13
N THR A 76 8.29 -11.19 -7.29
CA THR A 76 7.22 -12.17 -7.46
C THR A 76 7.68 -13.57 -7.06
N SER A 77 8.90 -13.97 -7.41
CA SER A 77 9.44 -15.27 -7.00
C SER A 77 9.60 -15.40 -5.49
N ILE A 78 10.16 -14.37 -4.84
CA ILE A 78 10.34 -14.31 -3.39
C ILE A 78 8.98 -14.42 -2.68
N VAL A 79 8.02 -13.61 -3.09
CA VAL A 79 6.67 -13.60 -2.53
C VAL A 79 6.01 -14.96 -2.78
N TRP A 80 6.01 -15.47 -4.01
CA TRP A 80 5.39 -16.77 -4.35
C TRP A 80 5.93 -17.92 -3.49
N GLN A 81 7.24 -18.01 -3.31
CA GLN A 81 7.89 -19.06 -2.51
C GLN A 81 7.55 -18.97 -1.02
N SER A 82 7.19 -17.78 -0.52
CA SER A 82 6.81 -17.57 0.88
C SER A 82 5.34 -17.88 1.18
N LEU A 83 4.50 -18.07 0.16
CA LEU A 83 3.09 -18.40 0.32
C LEU A 83 2.89 -19.88 0.61
N SER A 84 1.91 -20.20 1.46
CA SER A 84 1.45 -21.58 1.60
C SER A 84 0.87 -22.12 0.28
N GLN A 85 0.93 -23.44 0.08
CA GLN A 85 0.35 -24.09 -1.11
C GLN A 85 -1.14 -23.79 -1.29
N ARG A 86 -1.88 -23.60 -0.19
CA ARG A 86 -3.29 -23.22 -0.23
C ARG A 86 -3.47 -21.85 -0.90
N MET A 87 -2.71 -20.85 -0.44
CA MET A 87 -2.78 -19.49 -1.00
C MET A 87 -2.33 -19.45 -2.45
N GLN A 88 -1.24 -20.16 -2.80
CA GLN A 88 -0.80 -20.28 -4.20
C GLN A 88 -1.92 -20.78 -5.12
N ARG A 89 -2.66 -21.82 -4.68
CA ARG A 89 -3.83 -22.32 -5.42
C ARG A 89 -4.95 -21.28 -5.51
N ASN A 90 -5.28 -20.62 -4.40
CA ASN A 90 -6.34 -19.61 -4.35
C ASN A 90 -6.04 -18.43 -5.30
N LEU A 91 -4.80 -17.93 -5.28
CA LEU A 91 -4.34 -16.88 -6.20
C LEU A 91 -4.49 -17.30 -7.66
N THR A 92 -4.08 -18.53 -8.00
CA THR A 92 -4.20 -19.06 -9.37
C THR A 92 -5.66 -19.17 -9.80
N HIS A 93 -6.54 -19.65 -8.91
CA HIS A 93 -7.98 -19.70 -9.15
C HIS A 93 -8.61 -18.32 -9.28
N ALA A 94 -8.08 -17.31 -8.58
CA ALA A 94 -8.50 -15.91 -8.71
C ALA A 94 -7.98 -15.24 -9.99
N GLY A 95 -7.23 -15.94 -10.83
CA GLY A 95 -6.73 -15.44 -12.11
C GLY A 95 -5.37 -14.74 -12.04
N TRP A 96 -4.64 -14.89 -10.93
CA TRP A 96 -3.25 -14.44 -10.87
C TRP A 96 -2.36 -15.25 -11.82
N ASN A 97 -1.40 -14.57 -12.45
CA ASN A 97 -0.35 -15.19 -13.26
C ASN A 97 0.95 -14.37 -13.18
N SER A 98 2.05 -14.96 -13.63
CA SER A 98 3.40 -14.41 -13.46
C SER A 98 3.73 -13.19 -14.33
N SER A 99 2.89 -12.82 -15.32
CA SER A 99 3.09 -11.59 -16.08
C SER A 99 2.47 -10.37 -15.42
N LEU A 100 1.74 -10.56 -14.30
CA LEU A 100 1.21 -9.46 -13.53
C LEU A 100 2.29 -8.82 -12.64
N PRO A 101 2.28 -7.48 -12.48
CA PRO A 101 3.19 -6.79 -11.57
C PRO A 101 3.04 -7.28 -10.12
N ILE A 102 4.14 -7.22 -9.35
CA ILE A 102 4.14 -7.57 -7.92
C ILE A 102 3.04 -6.86 -7.12
N THR A 103 2.74 -5.59 -7.43
CA THR A 103 1.67 -4.83 -6.76
C THR A 103 0.30 -5.47 -6.92
N ARG A 104 0.02 -6.08 -8.08
CA ARG A 104 -1.21 -6.86 -8.30
C ARG A 104 -1.21 -8.15 -7.49
N MET A 105 -0.10 -8.86 -7.45
CA MET A 105 0.05 -10.05 -6.60
C MET A 105 -0.23 -9.74 -5.13
N MET A 106 0.32 -8.64 -4.61
CA MET A 106 0.08 -8.21 -3.22
C MET A 106 -1.41 -7.93 -2.94
N ASN A 107 -2.15 -7.42 -3.92
CA ASN A 107 -3.60 -7.23 -3.78
C ASN A 107 -4.36 -8.56 -3.72
N PHE A 108 -4.01 -9.54 -4.57
CA PHE A 108 -4.61 -10.88 -4.47
C PHE A 108 -4.34 -11.52 -3.11
N ILE A 109 -3.12 -11.37 -2.58
CA ILE A 109 -2.74 -11.91 -1.27
C ILE A 109 -3.55 -11.24 -0.15
N LYS A 110 -3.72 -9.92 -0.20
CA LYS A 110 -4.57 -9.20 0.77
C LYS A 110 -5.99 -9.74 0.78
N VAL A 111 -6.60 -9.90 -0.40
CA VAL A 111 -7.95 -10.44 -0.54
C VAL A 111 -8.04 -11.88 -0.02
N ASP A 112 -7.06 -12.74 -0.34
CA ASP A 112 -7.02 -14.12 0.13
C ASP A 112 -6.83 -14.23 1.65
N CYS A 113 -6.10 -13.28 2.25
CA CYS A 113 -6.00 -13.10 3.69
C CYS A 113 -7.26 -12.46 4.32
N GLY A 114 -8.34 -12.24 3.57
CA GLY A 114 -9.58 -11.66 4.08
C GLY A 114 -9.54 -10.15 4.27
N PHE A 115 -8.48 -9.47 3.84
CA PHE A 115 -8.43 -8.01 3.75
C PHE A 115 -9.07 -7.59 2.41
N GLU A 116 -10.41 -7.63 2.34
CA GLU A 116 -11.12 -7.03 1.22
C GLU A 116 -10.90 -5.51 1.23
N ALA A 117 -10.42 -4.96 0.10
CA ALA A 117 -10.31 -3.51 -0.08
C ALA A 117 -11.65 -2.81 0.13
N ASP A 118 -12.76 -3.47 -0.22
CA ASP A 118 -14.12 -2.99 -0.03
C ASP A 118 -14.52 -2.97 1.45
N ILE A 119 -14.21 -4.00 2.24
CA ILE A 119 -14.48 -4.00 3.69
C ILE A 119 -13.62 -2.95 4.40
N ALA A 120 -12.34 -2.84 4.05
CA ALA A 120 -11.45 -1.83 4.63
C ALA A 120 -11.90 -0.40 4.27
N ILE A 121 -12.36 -0.17 3.03
CA ILE A 121 -12.99 1.09 2.63
C ILE A 121 -14.30 1.31 3.37
N ILE A 122 -15.18 0.31 3.45
CA ILE A 122 -16.47 0.42 4.16
C ILE A 122 -16.24 0.73 5.63
N GLU A 123 -15.29 0.09 6.29
CA GLU A 123 -14.93 0.36 7.69
C GLU A 123 -14.34 1.76 7.87
N LEU A 124 -13.46 2.21 6.96
CA LEU A 124 -12.90 3.56 7.01
C LEU A 124 -13.98 4.62 6.74
N LEU A 125 -14.89 4.37 5.79
CA LEU A 125 -16.04 5.22 5.49
C LEU A 125 -17.04 5.24 6.65
N ALA A 126 -17.28 4.11 7.31
CA ALA A 126 -18.13 4.02 8.51
C ALA A 126 -17.52 4.81 9.67
N ARG A 127 -16.23 4.59 9.97
CA ARG A 127 -15.50 5.38 10.99
C ARG A 127 -15.49 6.86 10.66
N PHE A 128 -15.37 7.22 9.38
CA PHE A 128 -15.45 8.60 8.94
C PHE A 128 -16.85 9.20 9.19
N SER A 129 -17.91 8.47 8.82
CA SER A 129 -19.31 8.89 8.99
C SER A 129 -19.75 8.98 10.46
N GLU A 130 -19.27 8.06 11.30
CA GLU A 130 -19.67 7.92 12.71
C GLU A 130 -18.83 8.77 13.68
N SER A 131 -17.76 9.38 13.20
CA SER A 131 -16.84 10.18 14.02
C SER A 131 -17.45 11.53 14.38
N ASN A 132 -18.31 11.52 15.40
CA ASN A 132 -18.95 12.70 15.94
C ASN A 132 -17.95 13.64 16.61
N ARG A 133 -18.07 14.93 16.32
CA ARG A 133 -17.24 15.98 16.94
C ARG A 133 -17.21 15.91 18.47
N SER A 134 -18.34 15.57 19.11
CA SER A 134 -18.47 15.47 20.56
C SER A 134 -17.50 14.46 21.20
N ASN A 135 -16.98 13.51 20.42
CA ASN A 135 -16.03 12.49 20.87
C ASN A 135 -14.59 13.02 21.01
N PHE A 136 -14.34 14.29 20.67
CA PHE A 136 -13.01 14.88 20.63
C PHE A 136 -12.92 16.10 21.55
N SER A 137 -11.76 16.27 22.20
CA SER A 137 -11.51 17.41 23.10
C SER A 137 -11.49 18.76 22.39
N THR A 138 -11.07 18.80 21.12
CA THR A 138 -10.99 20.02 20.31
C THR A 138 -11.45 19.79 18.88
N THR A 139 -11.87 20.86 18.19
CA THR A 139 -12.26 20.80 16.77
C THR A 139 -11.05 20.48 15.89
N ARG A 140 -9.86 20.91 16.30
CA ARG A 140 -8.61 20.57 15.61
C ARG A 140 -8.32 19.08 15.63
N ALA A 141 -8.41 18.44 16.80
CA ALA A 141 -8.20 16.99 16.94
C ALA A 141 -9.20 16.17 16.09
N TRP A 142 -10.45 16.65 15.99
CA TRP A 142 -11.46 16.03 15.12
C TRP A 142 -11.12 16.17 13.63
N LEU A 143 -10.68 17.36 13.18
CA LEU A 143 -10.26 17.61 11.81
C LEU A 143 -9.01 16.80 11.41
N ASP A 144 -8.00 16.75 12.28
CA ASP A 144 -6.76 16.01 12.03
C ASP A 144 -7.07 14.49 11.90
N HIS A 145 -7.97 13.96 12.74
CA HIS A 145 -8.46 12.59 12.65
C HIS A 145 -9.22 12.33 11.33
N HIS A 146 -10.07 13.26 10.88
CA HIS A 146 -10.75 13.14 9.60
C HIS A 146 -9.74 13.15 8.44
N GLN A 147 -8.77 14.05 8.44
CA GLN A 147 -7.73 14.11 7.40
C GLN A 147 -6.93 12.80 7.31
N ASP A 148 -6.59 12.19 8.45
CA ASP A 148 -5.93 10.89 8.49
C ASP A 148 -6.81 9.76 7.91
N LEU A 149 -8.08 9.70 8.28
CA LEU A 149 -9.03 8.73 7.71
C LEU A 149 -9.15 8.91 6.19
N TRP A 150 -9.18 10.14 5.69
CA TRP A 150 -9.23 10.38 4.24
C TRP A 150 -7.98 9.94 3.52
N ALA A 151 -6.80 10.27 4.06
CA ALA A 151 -5.55 9.87 3.45
C ALA A 151 -5.47 8.34 3.29
N ARG A 152 -6.04 7.61 4.26
CA ARG A 152 -6.14 6.14 4.22
C ARG A 152 -7.17 5.66 3.19
N ILE A 153 -8.36 6.26 3.14
CA ILE A 153 -9.39 5.95 2.11
C ILE A 153 -8.81 6.17 0.71
N ASN A 154 -8.22 7.35 0.48
CA ASN A 154 -7.69 7.78 -0.82
C ASN A 154 -6.49 6.94 -1.29
N LYS A 155 -5.80 6.27 -0.34
CA LYS A 155 -4.71 5.32 -0.62
C LYS A 155 -5.23 3.96 -1.09
N ILE A 156 -6.45 3.56 -0.69
CA ILE A 156 -7.07 2.30 -1.10
C ILE A 156 -7.84 2.51 -2.41
N GLU A 157 -8.67 3.56 -2.47
CA GLU A 157 -9.40 3.96 -3.68
C GLU A 157 -9.24 5.47 -3.88
N PRO A 158 -8.60 5.91 -4.97
CA PRO A 158 -8.39 7.33 -5.23
C PRO A 158 -9.72 8.01 -5.59
N ILE A 159 -10.31 8.69 -4.61
CA ILE A 159 -11.54 9.48 -4.73
C ILE A 159 -11.17 10.95 -4.89
N SER A 160 -11.86 11.66 -5.80
CA SER A 160 -11.62 13.09 -6.03
C SER A 160 -11.75 13.90 -4.72
N GLU A 161 -10.77 14.77 -4.45
CA GLU A 161 -10.78 15.70 -3.30
C GLU A 161 -12.03 16.60 -3.25
N LYS A 162 -12.71 16.82 -4.37
CA LYS A 162 -13.99 17.55 -4.39
C LYS A 162 -15.09 16.83 -3.60
N VAL A 163 -15.07 15.50 -3.59
CA VAL A 163 -16.03 14.67 -2.83
C VAL A 163 -15.72 14.76 -1.33
N TRP A 164 -14.44 14.72 -0.95
CA TRP A 164 -13.98 14.95 0.42
C TRP A 164 -14.50 16.26 0.98
N ILE A 165 -14.18 17.35 0.28
CA ILE A 165 -14.50 18.70 0.72
C ILE A 165 -16.02 18.85 0.86
N SER A 166 -16.80 18.30 -0.09
CA SER A 166 -18.26 18.34 0.00
C SER A 166 -18.80 17.58 1.22
N GLN A 167 -18.26 16.39 1.53
CA GLN A 167 -18.71 15.60 2.68
C GLN A 167 -18.25 16.18 4.01
N THR A 168 -17.01 16.65 4.12
CA THR A 168 -16.50 17.34 5.30
C THR A 168 -17.27 18.64 5.57
N VAL A 169 -17.59 19.43 4.53
CA VAL A 169 -18.41 20.64 4.67
C VAL A 169 -19.82 20.32 5.14
N GLN A 170 -20.41 19.22 4.65
CA GLN A 170 -21.72 18.76 5.10
C GLN A 170 -21.67 18.27 6.57
N ALA A 171 -20.65 17.50 6.96
CA ALA A 171 -20.45 17.08 8.35
C ALA A 171 -20.20 18.27 9.30
N VAL A 172 -19.46 19.29 8.87
CA VAL A 172 -19.28 20.55 9.62
C VAL A 172 -20.59 21.32 9.75
N LYS A 173 -21.41 21.36 8.69
CA LYS A 173 -22.73 21.99 8.71
C LYS A 173 -23.67 21.30 9.72
N ASP A 174 -23.62 19.98 9.79
CA ASP A 174 -24.48 19.19 10.68
C ASP A 174 -23.99 19.24 12.14
N ALA A 175 -22.66 19.26 12.37
CA ALA A 175 -22.07 19.35 13.71
C ALA A 175 -22.00 20.78 14.26
N PHE A 176 -21.87 21.80 13.40
CA PHE A 176 -21.70 23.20 13.76
C PHE A 176 -22.46 24.13 12.81
N PRO A 177 -23.80 24.15 12.87
CA PRO A 177 -24.62 24.96 11.98
C PRO A 177 -24.31 26.47 12.09
N GLN A 178 -23.88 26.95 13.27
CA GLN A 178 -23.42 28.32 13.51
C GLN A 178 -22.07 28.68 12.84
N VAL A 179 -21.20 27.71 12.57
CA VAL A 179 -19.91 27.93 11.86
C VAL A 179 -20.11 27.88 10.35
N HIS A 180 -20.93 26.93 9.87
CA HIS A 180 -21.28 26.89 8.45
C HIS A 180 -22.10 28.13 8.03
N SER A 181 -22.98 28.65 8.89
CA SER A 181 -23.72 29.89 8.60
C SER A 181 -22.83 31.13 8.57
N SER A 182 -21.77 31.21 9.39
CA SER A 182 -20.81 32.33 9.35
C SER A 182 -19.88 32.29 8.13
N TRP A 183 -19.62 31.12 7.55
CA TRP A 183 -18.90 30.98 6.27
C TRP A 183 -19.76 31.32 5.03
N ARG A 184 -21.08 31.38 5.18
CA ARG A 184 -22.01 31.82 4.12
C ARG A 184 -22.29 33.32 4.15
N ILE A 185 -21.72 34.07 5.10
CA ILE A 185 -21.88 35.53 5.14
C ILE A 185 -20.91 36.14 4.12
N LYS A 186 -21.49 36.92 3.22
CA LYS A 186 -20.85 37.71 2.16
C LYS A 186 -19.93 38.80 2.70
#